data_AF-Q9WWP9-F1
#
_entry.id   AF-Q9WWP9-F1
#
_cell.length_a   1.000
_cell.length_b   1.000
_cell.length_c   1.000
_cell.angle_alpha   90.00
_cell.angle_beta   90.00
_cell.angle_gamma   90.00
#
_symmetry.space_group_name_H-M   'P 1'
#
loop_
_entity.id
_entity.type
_entity.pdbx_description
1 polymer ?
#
loop_
_entity_poly.entity_id
_entity_poly.type
_entity_poly.pdbx_seq_one_letter_code
_entity_poly.pdbx_strand_id
1 'polypeptide(L)'
;QYLQQALTPQQHLHRLVLQPLHIALQRRIIRQYLQQVLPKMPTFAQISATVELIHGCNGDRLSTLPGKIQLQVMGEWLVPEALKSNLPKSTNNQDHYPPQAKDY
;
A
#
# COMPACT_ATOMS: atom_id res chain seq x y z
N GLN A 1 -15.59 -4.33 -14.40
CA GLN A 1 -15.10 -3.53 -13.24
C GLN A 1 -13.75 -4.12 -12.79
N TYR A 2 -12.63 -3.64 -13.32
CA TYR A 2 -11.31 -4.25 -13.06
C TYR A 2 -10.81 -4.05 -11.62
N LEU A 3 -11.12 -2.90 -10.99
CA LEU A 3 -10.67 -2.62 -9.62
C LEU A 3 -11.17 -3.67 -8.61
N GLN A 4 -12.44 -4.07 -8.71
CA GLN A 4 -13.05 -5.05 -7.79
C GLN A 4 -12.40 -6.43 -7.86
N GLN A 5 -11.76 -6.76 -8.99
CA GLN A 5 -11.08 -8.04 -9.17
C GLN A 5 -9.65 -8.02 -8.62
N ALA A 6 -9.04 -6.85 -8.55
CA ALA A 6 -7.66 -6.67 -8.11
C ALA A 6 -7.54 -6.17 -6.66
N LEU A 7 -8.65 -5.89 -5.98
CA LEU A 7 -8.67 -5.28 -4.65
C LEU A 7 -9.14 -6.28 -3.59
N THR A 8 -8.40 -6.38 -2.50
CA THR A 8 -8.78 -7.16 -1.32
C THR A 8 -9.67 -6.34 -0.36
N PRO A 9 -10.38 -6.98 0.59
CA PRO A 9 -11.14 -6.26 1.62
C PRO A 9 -10.29 -5.29 2.46
N GLN A 10 -8.99 -5.57 2.61
CA GLN A 10 -8.01 -4.74 3.32
C GLN A 10 -7.41 -3.62 2.44
N GLN A 11 -7.99 -3.36 1.28
CA GLN A 11 -7.51 -2.37 0.31
C GLN A 11 -6.11 -2.67 -0.26
N HIS A 12 -5.63 -3.92 -0.21
CA HIS A 12 -4.43 -4.29 -0.96
C HIS A 12 -4.75 -4.45 -2.43
N LEU A 13 -3.92 -3.86 -3.29
CA LEU A 13 -4.12 -3.88 -4.74
C LEU A 13 -3.13 -4.84 -5.40
N HIS A 14 -3.64 -5.80 -6.16
CA HIS A 14 -2.83 -6.80 -6.87
C HIS A 14 -2.16 -6.18 -8.10
N ARG A 15 -0.85 -5.92 -8.02
CA ARG A 15 -0.12 -5.20 -9.07
C ARG A 15 0.11 -6.04 -10.33
N LEU A 16 0.27 -7.36 -10.22
CA LEU A 16 0.54 -8.21 -11.38
C LEU A 16 -0.63 -8.28 -12.37
N VAL A 17 -1.87 -8.16 -11.88
CA VAL A 17 -3.06 -8.09 -12.75
C VAL A 17 -3.13 -6.76 -13.51
N LEU A 18 -2.47 -5.71 -13.01
CA LEU A 18 -2.47 -4.38 -13.60
C LEU A 18 -1.31 -4.16 -14.58
N GLN A 19 -0.17 -4.80 -14.37
CA GLN A 19 1.02 -4.69 -15.24
C GLN A 19 0.77 -4.92 -16.74
N PRO A 20 0.01 -5.96 -17.18
CA PRO A 20 -0.21 -6.18 -18.60
C PRO A 20 -1.23 -5.22 -19.21
N LEU A 21 -1.93 -4.41 -18.40
CA LEU A 21 -2.94 -3.49 -18.89
C LEU A 21 -2.29 -2.26 -19.53
N HIS A 22 -2.97 -1.69 -20.53
CA HIS A 22 -2.54 -0.43 -21.14
C HIS A 22 -2.47 0.70 -20.09
N ILE A 23 -1.48 1.59 -20.23
CA ILE A 23 -1.18 2.66 -19.26
C ILE A 23 -2.40 3.53 -18.89
N ALA A 24 -3.26 3.80 -19.87
CA ALA A 24 -4.49 4.57 -19.64
C ALA A 24 -5.47 3.85 -18.69
N LEU A 25 -5.56 2.53 -18.78
CA LEU A 25 -6.41 1.72 -17.91
C LEU A 25 -5.79 1.60 -16.52
N GLN A 26 -4.48 1.41 -16.43
CA GLN A 26 -3.76 1.43 -15.14
C GLN A 26 -4.03 2.74 -14.39
N ARG A 27 -3.85 3.90 -15.05
CA ARG A 27 -4.13 5.22 -14.46
C ARG A 27 -5.57 5.37 -13.98
N ARG A 28 -6.55 4.85 -14.74
CA ARG A 28 -7.96 4.89 -14.35
C ARG A 28 -8.23 4.05 -13.10
N ILE A 29 -7.69 2.84 -13.03
CA ILE A 29 -7.84 1.94 -11.88
C ILE A 29 -7.15 2.53 -10.66
N ILE A 30 -5.91 3.01 -10.81
CA ILE A 30 -5.14 3.66 -9.74
C ILE A 30 -5.86 4.90 -9.23
N ARG A 31 -6.42 5.74 -10.10
CA ARG A 31 -7.22 6.89 -9.66
C ARG A 31 -8.39 6.47 -8.79
N GLN A 32 -9.14 5.44 -9.20
CA GLN A 32 -10.28 4.93 -8.42
C GLN A 32 -9.84 4.32 -7.10
N TYR A 33 -8.73 3.58 -7.09
CA TYR A 33 -8.14 3.01 -5.88
C TYR A 33 -7.69 4.11 -4.90
N LEU A 34 -6.90 5.08 -5.37
CA LEU A 34 -6.42 6.19 -4.54
C LEU A 34 -7.58 7.03 -3.99
N GLN A 35 -8.70 7.15 -4.70
CA GLN A 35 -9.90 7.82 -4.18
C GLN A 35 -10.56 7.06 -3.01
N GLN A 36 -10.35 5.76 -2.88
CA GLN A 36 -10.88 4.96 -1.75
C GLN A 36 -9.94 4.98 -0.54
N VAL A 37 -8.63 5.13 -0.78
CA VAL A 37 -7.61 5.07 0.27
C VAL A 37 -7.27 6.47 0.80
N LEU A 38 -7.24 7.48 -0.05
CA LEU A 38 -6.83 8.83 0.33
C LEU A 38 -8.03 9.66 0.82
N PRO A 39 -7.84 10.50 1.87
CA PRO A 39 -8.88 11.42 2.34
C PRO A 39 -9.12 12.61 1.40
N LYS A 40 -8.23 12.83 0.42
CA LYS A 40 -8.30 13.91 -0.56
C LYS A 40 -8.21 13.34 -1.96
N MET A 41 -8.75 14.08 -2.93
CA MET A 41 -8.71 13.68 -4.33
C MET A 41 -7.26 13.56 -4.82
N PRO A 42 -6.87 12.41 -5.43
CA PRO A 42 -5.49 12.20 -5.88
C PRO A 42 -5.12 13.12 -7.04
N THR A 43 -3.88 13.61 -7.04
CA THR A 43 -3.33 14.44 -8.12
C THR A 43 -2.74 13.57 -9.24
N PHE A 44 -2.53 14.17 -10.42
CA PHE A 44 -1.87 13.48 -11.53
C PHE A 44 -0.50 12.92 -11.14
N ALA A 45 0.30 13.68 -10.40
CA ALA A 45 1.62 13.25 -9.94
C ALA A 45 1.53 12.00 -9.04
N GLN A 46 0.57 11.95 -8.13
CA GLN A 46 0.35 10.79 -7.25
C GLN A 46 -0.12 9.57 -8.02
N ILE A 47 -1.01 9.75 -9.00
CA ILE A 47 -1.48 8.67 -9.88
C ILE A 47 -0.31 8.12 -10.69
N SER A 48 0.46 8.97 -11.35
CA SER A 48 1.61 8.56 -12.18
C SER A 48 2.67 7.85 -11.34
N ALA A 49 3.02 8.39 -10.18
CA ALA A 49 4.01 7.76 -9.29
C ALA A 49 3.52 6.41 -8.73
N THR A 50 2.22 6.27 -8.45
CA THR A 50 1.66 4.97 -8.03
C THR A 50 1.66 3.96 -9.19
N VAL A 51 1.45 4.43 -10.42
CA VAL A 51 1.56 3.59 -11.62
C VAL A 51 2.99 3.12 -11.85
N GLU A 52 3.99 3.99 -11.65
CA GLU A 52 5.40 3.57 -11.68
C GLU A 52 5.70 2.51 -10.60
N LEU A 53 5.11 2.67 -9.41
CA LEU A 53 5.24 1.71 -8.30
C LEU A 53 4.67 0.30 -8.65
N ILE A 54 3.68 0.19 -9.54
CA ILE A 54 3.19 -1.11 -10.07
C ILE A 54 4.31 -1.89 -10.78
N HIS A 55 5.34 -1.21 -11.27
CA HIS A 55 6.49 -1.81 -11.95
C HIS A 55 7.75 -1.84 -11.08
N GLY A 56 7.73 -1.27 -9.86
CA GLY A 56 8.87 -1.21 -8.94
C GLY A 56 9.31 -2.57 -8.36
N CYS A 57 10.40 -2.59 -7.61
CA CYS A 57 10.89 -3.77 -6.91
C CYS A 57 10.12 -4.01 -5.60
N ASN A 58 10.25 -5.21 -5.03
CA ASN A 58 9.70 -5.49 -3.70
C ASN A 58 10.37 -4.59 -2.66
N GLY A 59 9.58 -3.98 -1.78
CA GLY A 59 10.07 -3.01 -0.79
C GLY A 59 10.10 -1.56 -1.27
N ASP A 60 9.86 -1.29 -2.57
CA ASP A 60 9.72 0.09 -3.05
C ASP A 60 8.53 0.77 -2.37
N ARG A 61 8.72 2.04 -2.03
CA ARG A 61 7.73 2.85 -1.31
C ARG A 61 7.46 4.12 -2.07
N LEU A 62 6.19 4.49 -2.17
CA LEU A 62 5.79 5.82 -2.57
C LEU A 62 5.73 6.72 -1.35
N SER A 63 6.34 7.90 -1.49
CA SER A 63 6.37 8.96 -0.49
C SER A 63 5.01 9.25 0.10
N THR A 64 5.02 9.74 1.34
CA THR A 64 3.82 10.04 2.13
C THR A 64 2.80 10.85 1.34
N LEU A 65 1.68 10.19 1.03
CA LEU A 65 0.51 10.75 0.38
C LEU A 65 -0.31 11.56 1.40
N PRO A 66 -1.25 12.41 0.92
CA PRO A 66 -2.16 13.14 1.78
C PRO A 66 -2.85 12.21 2.78
N GLY A 67 -2.95 12.63 4.04
CA GLY A 67 -3.51 11.78 5.09
C GLY A 67 -2.50 10.92 5.85
N LYS A 68 -1.20 11.15 5.66
CA LYS A 68 -0.11 10.36 6.28
C LYS A 68 -0.16 8.88 5.85
N ILE A 69 -0.53 8.61 4.60
CA ILE A 69 -0.58 7.26 4.05
C ILE A 69 0.64 7.04 3.16
N GLN A 70 1.30 5.90 3.29
CA GLN A 70 2.34 5.44 2.37
C GLN A 70 1.83 4.25 1.57
N LEU A 71 2.32 4.08 0.35
CA LEU A 71 2.09 2.85 -0.42
C LEU A 71 3.40 2.11 -0.52
N GLN A 72 3.39 0.82 -0.19
CA GLN A 72 4.55 -0.04 -0.29
C GLN A 72 4.26 -1.24 -1.18
N VAL A 73 5.26 -1.64 -1.98
CA VAL A 73 5.25 -2.93 -2.65
C VAL A 73 5.61 -4.02 -1.65
N MET A 74 4.71 -5.00 -1.49
CA MET A 74 4.93 -6.24 -0.76
C MET A 74 4.62 -7.43 -1.68
N GLY A 75 5.65 -7.95 -2.35
CA GLY A 75 5.50 -9.01 -3.35
C GLY A 75 4.59 -8.57 -4.50
N GLU A 76 3.47 -9.25 -4.65
CA GLU A 76 2.46 -9.01 -5.70
C GLU A 76 1.43 -7.94 -5.32
N TRP A 77 1.59 -7.31 -4.15
CA TRP A 77 0.62 -6.40 -3.57
C TRP A 77 1.17 -4.99 -3.40
N LEU A 78 0.32 -3.99 -3.66
CA LEU A 78 0.48 -2.64 -3.17
C LEU A 78 -0.33 -2.50 -1.88
N VAL A 79 0.36 -2.22 -0.78
CA VAL A 79 -0.21 -2.15 0.57
C VAL A 79 -0.24 -0.68 1.03
N PRO A 80 -1.42 -0.14 1.38
CA PRO A 80 -1.51 1.16 2.02
C PRO A 80 -1.18 1.05 3.51
N GLU A 81 -0.15 1.77 3.93
CA GLU A 81 0.26 1.87 5.33
C GLU A 81 -0.05 3.28 5.86
N ALA A 82 -0.94 3.37 6.84
CA ALA A 82 -1.17 4.62 7.55
C ALA A 82 -0.03 4.84 8.56
N LEU A 83 0.77 5.89 8.36
CA LEU A 83 1.79 6.32 9.32
C LEU A 83 1.10 6.78 10.61
N LYS A 84 1.13 5.93 11.62
CA LYS A 84 0.79 6.31 13.00
C LYS A 84 1.88 7.25 13.49
N SER A 85 1.57 8.53 13.65
CA SER A 85 2.50 9.51 14.22
C SER A 85 2.71 9.22 15.70
N ASN A 86 3.67 8.35 16.03
CA ASN A 86 4.26 8.30 17.35
C ASN A 86 5.50 9.21 17.35
N LEU A 87 5.38 10.34 18.05
CA LEU A 87 6.50 11.07 18.63
C LEU A 87 7.15 10.22 19.74
N PRO A 88 8.28 10.65 20.31
CA PRO A 88 9.61 10.03 20.19
C PRO A 88 9.76 8.62 20.80
N LYS A 89 10.86 7.96 20.40
CA LYS A 89 11.43 6.77 21.05
C LYS A 89 11.51 6.97 22.57
N SER A 90 10.74 6.22 23.34
CA SER A 90 11.05 5.96 24.75
C SER A 90 11.60 4.55 24.85
N THR A 91 12.88 4.47 25.19
CA THR A 91 13.54 3.30 25.73
C THR A 91 12.78 2.82 26.97
N ASN A 92 12.23 1.61 26.97
CA ASN A 92 12.41 0.66 28.07
C ASN A 92 11.87 -0.73 27.75
N ASN A 93 12.57 -1.69 28.34
CA ASN A 93 12.42 -3.14 28.21
C ASN A 93 11.05 -3.67 28.69
N GLN A 94 10.75 -4.89 28.21
CA GLN A 94 9.76 -5.88 28.68
C GLN A 94 8.31 -5.69 28.21
N ASP A 95 7.93 -6.53 27.24
CA ASP A 95 6.64 -7.24 27.13
C ASP A 95 6.86 -8.39 26.12
N HIS A 96 7.49 -9.49 26.54
CA HIS A 96 6.79 -10.72 26.94
C HIS A 96 5.86 -11.30 25.85
N TYR A 97 6.46 -11.92 24.83
CA TYR A 97 5.79 -12.94 24.02
C TYR A 97 5.89 -14.30 24.77
N PRO A 98 4.84 -15.14 24.78
CA PRO A 98 4.69 -16.24 25.73
C PRO A 98 5.76 -17.34 25.56
N PRO A 99 6.02 -18.12 26.62
CA PRO A 99 6.90 -19.28 26.52
C PRO A 99 6.39 -20.24 25.44
N GLN A 100 7.29 -20.63 24.54
CA GLN A 100 7.06 -21.72 23.61
C GLN A 100 6.65 -22.96 24.41
N ALA A 101 5.38 -23.36 24.25
CA ALA A 101 4.87 -24.58 24.82
C ALA A 101 5.54 -25.76 24.10
N LYS A 102 6.00 -26.68 24.93
CA LYS A 102 6.70 -27.92 24.64
C LYS A 102 5.65 -28.92 24.20
N ASP A 103 5.79 -29.51 23.03
CA ASP A 103 5.08 -30.75 22.70
C ASP A 103 6.06 -31.93 22.87
N TYR A 104 5.67 -32.75 23.86
CA TYR A 104 5.98 -34.13 24.24
C TYR A 104 7.15 -34.89 23.58
#